data_AF-A0AAD7TW09-F1
#
_entry.id   AF-A0AAD7TW09-F1
#
_cell.length_a   1.000
_cell.length_b   1.000
_cell.length_c   1.000
_cell.angle_alpha   90.00
_cell.angle_beta   90.00
_cell.angle_gamma   90.00
#
_symmetry.space_group_name_H-M   'P 1'
#
loop_
_entity.id
_entity.type
_entity.pdbx_description
1 polymer ?
#
loop_
_entity_poly.entity_id
_entity_poly.type
_entity_poly.pdbx_seq_one_letter_code
_entity_poly.pdbx_strand_id
1 'polypeptide(L)'
;MPSVLESDNTPGVDSCPLTPQPPPSCRRMLTNLPEDILLGVFSYLNVRDVLTLRKTCRVLHAFGGIDYIWHRLVDKLPLPLDVPYNTSPSTLPGDELQRLAIKAIRLDANWRAKNTRVRGLCPLIDDKSGQYVDQMQFLPGGKWLWTAQRTLKRESWYTRMSLWSLEDVSNSHRVWSTEISGIYRSCTLVQSSEGDFATLVVGVCDHREVIEVHSISLQDAQNAQYGIYPTYPPVKSKQLHIVPHPRAPHLRPIIHEIATYDKLLIVTIFALDTGGGAGSLQILFVDPETGATKWVNPRFAQSFSFLWVRVWGDYLFLVGEVNDDFAVQVYKIPDGFATPPAGSPRASPPASGPDDEPDGDYAYIDLGPMVAEFKGPTPMAVPGHHIAQVSPATSTPSLAAVMFYHSVQPHSAQLLRFAFDVSSEGVSLVSMSSKDFPIGNESSAQLAQVGPLGVRGVWLEHNWETQLNRVMKFAYDPQTRTAQAGVLFPHDPELPFTPNMCHSLAFDETTGRLCLGMYDGNVYVLDFV
;
A
#
# COMPACT_ATOMS: atom_id res chain seq x y z
N MET A 1 9.43 -7.30 -92.73
CA MET A 1 10.80 -7.46 -93.27
C MET A 1 11.77 -7.48 -92.10
N PRO A 2 12.76 -8.39 -92.02
CA PRO A 2 12.90 -9.72 -92.62
C PRO A 2 13.10 -10.83 -91.53
N SER A 3 12.51 -12.02 -91.69
CA SER A 3 13.09 -13.31 -92.16
C SER A 3 13.88 -14.11 -91.10
N VAL A 4 13.34 -15.23 -90.60
CA VAL A 4 13.61 -16.64 -91.01
C VAL A 4 14.82 -17.24 -90.29
N LEU A 5 14.59 -18.27 -89.46
CA LEU A 5 15.08 -19.65 -89.69
C LEU A 5 14.52 -20.62 -88.63
N GLU A 6 13.90 -21.67 -89.14
CA GLU A 6 13.55 -22.93 -88.48
C GLU A 6 14.82 -23.74 -88.12
N SER A 7 14.76 -24.50 -87.01
CA SER A 7 15.39 -25.82 -86.92
C SER A 7 14.81 -26.63 -85.76
N ASP A 8 13.90 -27.53 -86.10
CA ASP A 8 13.90 -28.98 -85.82
C ASP A 8 14.41 -29.58 -84.50
N ASN A 9 13.51 -30.36 -83.89
CA ASN A 9 13.65 -31.76 -83.45
C ASN A 9 14.73 -32.18 -82.42
N THR A 10 14.30 -32.52 -81.19
CA THR A 10 14.01 -33.92 -80.75
C THR A 10 13.64 -33.99 -79.25
N PRO A 11 12.76 -34.91 -78.83
CA PRO A 11 12.32 -35.05 -77.45
C PRO A 11 13.27 -35.96 -76.64
N GLY A 12 14.06 -35.36 -75.76
CA GLY A 12 14.80 -36.07 -74.72
C GLY A 12 13.86 -36.51 -73.60
N VAL A 13 13.53 -37.80 -73.56
CA VAL A 13 12.88 -38.45 -72.43
C VAL A 13 13.92 -38.62 -71.32
N ASP A 14 14.14 -37.55 -70.54
CA ASP A 14 14.85 -37.64 -69.27
C ASP A 14 13.84 -37.99 -68.18
N SER A 15 13.68 -39.30 -67.96
CA SER A 15 13.08 -39.86 -66.76
C SER A 15 13.94 -39.49 -65.54
N CYS A 16 13.66 -38.33 -64.96
CA CYS A 16 14.17 -37.96 -63.65
C CYS A 16 13.75 -39.02 -62.62
N PRO A 17 14.68 -39.55 -61.82
CA PRO A 17 14.32 -40.43 -60.71
C PRO A 17 13.43 -39.63 -59.74
N LEU A 18 12.22 -40.16 -59.50
CA LEU A 18 11.31 -39.72 -58.45
C LEU A 18 12.09 -39.60 -57.14
N THR A 19 12.50 -38.38 -56.80
CA THR A 19 12.99 -38.08 -55.46
C THR A 19 11.84 -38.38 -54.50
N PRO A 20 12.06 -39.23 -53.49
CA PRO A 20 11.01 -39.56 -52.53
C PRO A 20 10.54 -38.26 -51.89
N GLN A 21 9.27 -37.90 -52.13
CA GLN A 21 8.66 -36.78 -51.42
C GLN A 21 8.86 -37.02 -49.93
N PRO A 22 9.46 -36.07 -49.18
CA PRO A 22 9.62 -36.22 -47.76
C PRO A 22 8.21 -36.49 -47.18
N PRO A 23 8.05 -37.51 -46.30
CA PRO A 23 6.75 -37.84 -45.72
C PRO A 23 6.14 -36.55 -45.17
N PRO A 24 4.82 -36.32 -45.34
CA PRO A 24 4.17 -35.11 -44.88
C PRO A 24 4.55 -34.94 -43.41
N SER A 25 5.47 -34.01 -43.19
CA SER A 25 6.07 -33.79 -41.88
C SER A 25 4.89 -33.60 -40.94
N CYS A 26 4.79 -34.44 -39.92
CA CYS A 26 3.75 -34.43 -38.90
C CYS A 26 3.84 -33.09 -38.14
N ARG A 27 3.46 -32.01 -38.83
CA ARG A 27 3.78 -30.62 -38.51
C ARG A 27 2.58 -30.03 -37.80
N ARG A 28 2.77 -29.90 -36.49
CA ARG A 28 2.15 -28.92 -35.58
C ARG A 28 0.63 -29.03 -35.45
N MET A 29 0.21 -30.06 -34.72
CA MET A 29 -1.17 -30.30 -34.29
C MET A 29 -1.81 -29.12 -33.54
N LEU A 30 -1.03 -28.32 -32.80
CA LEU A 30 -1.62 -27.26 -31.96
C LEU A 30 -2.12 -26.06 -32.77
N THR A 31 -1.39 -25.61 -33.80
CA THR A 31 -1.79 -24.43 -34.61
C THR A 31 -2.96 -24.70 -35.56
N ASN A 32 -3.36 -25.96 -35.71
CA ASN A 32 -4.49 -26.37 -36.55
C ASN A 32 -5.79 -26.45 -35.74
N LEU A 33 -5.73 -26.24 -34.42
CA LEU A 33 -6.92 -26.19 -33.58
C LEU A 33 -7.71 -24.90 -33.86
N PRO A 34 -9.05 -24.96 -33.78
CA PRO A 34 -9.88 -23.77 -33.75
C PRO A 34 -9.45 -22.77 -32.65
N GLU A 35 -9.64 -21.48 -32.92
CA GLU A 35 -9.21 -20.37 -32.04
C GLU A 35 -9.84 -20.45 -30.65
N ASP A 36 -11.11 -20.81 -30.53
CA ASP A 36 -11.81 -21.02 -29.26
C ASP A 36 -11.19 -22.15 -28.42
N ILE A 37 -10.78 -23.25 -29.05
CA ILE A 37 -10.06 -24.34 -28.37
C ILE A 37 -8.69 -23.86 -27.91
N LEU A 38 -7.98 -23.06 -28.73
CA LEU A 38 -6.71 -22.46 -28.33
C LEU A 38 -6.88 -21.49 -27.15
N LEU A 39 -7.93 -20.64 -27.15
CA LEU A 39 -8.25 -19.77 -26.02
C LEU A 39 -8.54 -20.60 -24.76
N GLY A 40 -9.28 -21.70 -24.91
CA GLY A 40 -9.52 -22.68 -23.86
C GLY A 40 -8.21 -23.21 -23.28
N VAL A 41 -7.29 -23.68 -24.12
CA VAL A 41 -5.96 -24.17 -23.70
C VAL A 41 -5.18 -23.08 -22.95
N PHE A 42 -5.08 -21.87 -23.50
CA PHE A 42 -4.35 -20.77 -22.87
C PHE A 42 -4.94 -20.36 -21.53
N SER A 43 -6.26 -20.51 -21.34
CA SER A 43 -6.92 -20.19 -20.06
C SER A 43 -6.49 -21.09 -18.90
N TYR A 44 -5.94 -22.28 -19.17
CA TYR A 44 -5.41 -23.22 -18.17
C TYR A 44 -3.92 -23.02 -17.88
N LEU A 45 -3.24 -22.17 -18.64
CA LEU A 45 -1.82 -21.90 -18.49
C LEU A 45 -1.60 -20.76 -17.50
N ASN A 46 -0.45 -20.77 -16.81
CA ASN A 46 0.01 -19.60 -16.07
C ASN A 46 0.80 -18.65 -17.01
N VAL A 47 1.13 -17.46 -16.51
CA VAL A 47 1.88 -16.45 -17.27
C VAL A 47 3.22 -16.98 -17.80
N ARG A 48 3.96 -17.80 -17.02
CA ARG A 48 5.27 -18.34 -17.44
C ARG A 48 5.12 -19.33 -18.59
N ASP A 49 4.09 -20.17 -18.55
CA ASP A 49 3.80 -21.14 -19.60
C ASP A 49 3.41 -20.44 -20.90
N VAL A 50 2.57 -19.42 -20.83
CA VAL A 50 2.19 -18.59 -21.99
C VAL A 50 3.42 -17.90 -22.59
N LEU A 51 4.27 -17.28 -21.76
CA LEU A 51 5.52 -16.67 -22.23
C LEU A 51 6.48 -17.68 -22.86
N THR A 52 6.47 -18.93 -22.40
CA THR A 52 7.28 -20.02 -22.97
C THR A 52 6.70 -20.48 -24.31
N LEU A 53 5.38 -20.67 -24.40
CA LEU A 53 4.69 -21.02 -25.65
C LEU A 53 4.89 -19.96 -26.74
N ARG A 54 4.86 -18.67 -26.38
CA ARG A 54 5.11 -17.58 -27.33
C ARG A 54 6.49 -17.64 -27.98
N LYS A 55 7.48 -18.27 -27.35
CA LYS A 55 8.83 -18.43 -27.91
C LYS A 55 8.92 -19.57 -28.94
N THR A 56 7.86 -20.37 -29.12
CA THR A 56 7.92 -21.58 -29.97
C THR A 56 7.67 -21.30 -31.44
N CYS A 57 6.66 -20.48 -31.79
CA CYS A 57 6.37 -20.10 -33.18
C CYS A 57 5.60 -18.78 -33.30
N ARG A 58 5.59 -18.18 -34.49
CA ARG A 58 4.96 -16.87 -34.77
C ARG A 58 3.44 -16.85 -34.50
N VAL A 59 2.73 -17.93 -34.81
CA VAL A 59 1.28 -18.04 -34.57
C VAL A 59 0.99 -18.00 -33.07
N LEU A 60 1.65 -18.82 -32.27
CA LEU A 60 1.50 -18.82 -30.81
C LEU A 60 2.04 -17.54 -30.16
N HIS A 61 3.05 -16.89 -30.78
CA HIS A 61 3.50 -15.57 -30.36
C HIS A 61 2.40 -14.53 -30.49
N ALA A 62 1.75 -14.46 -31.67
CA ALA A 62 0.64 -13.53 -31.91
C ALA A 62 -0.56 -13.88 -31.03
N PHE A 63 -0.92 -15.16 -30.94
CA PHE A 63 -2.04 -15.63 -30.14
C PHE A 63 -1.86 -15.34 -28.64
N GLY A 64 -0.68 -15.62 -28.07
CA GLY A 64 -0.37 -15.26 -26.69
C GLY A 64 -0.20 -13.75 -26.43
N GLY A 65 -0.40 -12.91 -27.46
CA GLY A 65 -0.50 -11.46 -27.34
C GLY A 65 -1.95 -10.95 -27.33
N ILE A 66 -2.95 -11.83 -27.45
CA ILE A 66 -4.36 -11.43 -27.43
C ILE A 66 -4.74 -10.88 -26.05
N ASP A 67 -5.40 -9.72 -26.07
CA ASP A 67 -5.87 -8.96 -24.92
C ASP A 67 -6.65 -9.80 -23.91
N TYR A 68 -7.67 -10.52 -24.39
CA TYR A 68 -8.50 -11.42 -23.58
C TYR A 68 -7.69 -12.42 -22.74
N ILE A 69 -6.60 -12.97 -23.28
CA ILE A 69 -5.76 -13.93 -22.57
C ILE A 69 -5.10 -13.27 -21.36
N TRP A 70 -4.59 -12.04 -21.52
CA TRP A 70 -3.88 -11.34 -20.45
C TRP A 70 -4.80 -10.92 -19.31
N HIS A 71 -6.03 -10.49 -19.59
CA HIS A 71 -7.04 -10.27 -18.56
C HIS A 71 -7.30 -11.55 -17.75
N ARG A 72 -7.53 -12.69 -18.42
CA ARG A 72 -7.75 -13.97 -17.74
C ARG A 72 -6.54 -14.46 -16.94
N LEU A 73 -5.33 -14.19 -17.41
CA LEU A 73 -4.09 -14.56 -16.70
C LEU A 73 -3.86 -13.68 -15.48
N VAL A 74 -4.12 -12.38 -15.59
CA VAL A 74 -3.97 -11.41 -14.49
C VAL A 74 -4.96 -11.69 -13.37
N ASP A 75 -6.22 -12.02 -13.69
CA ASP A 75 -7.22 -12.40 -12.69
C ASP A 75 -6.77 -13.59 -11.82
N LYS A 76 -5.95 -14.49 -12.39
CA LYS A 76 -5.41 -15.68 -11.69
C LYS A 76 -4.03 -15.44 -11.07
N LEU A 77 -3.41 -14.29 -11.31
CA LEU A 77 -2.06 -14.01 -10.84
C LEU A 77 -2.13 -13.60 -9.36
N PRO A 78 -1.54 -14.37 -8.43
CA PRO A 78 -1.61 -14.09 -7.00
C PRO A 78 -0.62 -13.00 -6.56
N LEU A 79 -0.13 -12.18 -7.49
CA LEU A 79 0.92 -11.19 -7.25
C LEU A 79 0.36 -9.78 -7.41
N PRO A 80 0.80 -8.82 -6.56
CA PRO A 80 0.43 -7.43 -6.71
C PRO A 80 0.93 -6.89 -8.05
N LEU A 81 0.05 -6.17 -8.76
CA LEU A 81 0.34 -5.49 -10.00
C LEU A 81 0.45 -3.99 -9.77
N ASP A 82 1.44 -3.39 -10.43
CA ASP A 82 1.72 -1.94 -10.42
C ASP A 82 0.72 -1.21 -11.32
N VAL A 83 -0.56 -1.28 -10.95
CA VAL A 83 -1.64 -0.59 -11.65
C VAL A 83 -1.77 0.85 -11.10
N PRO A 84 -2.15 1.82 -11.95
CA PRO A 84 -2.43 3.16 -11.48
C PRO A 84 -3.50 3.16 -10.37
N TYR A 85 -3.43 4.14 -9.47
CA TYR A 85 -4.36 4.25 -8.35
C TYR A 85 -5.82 4.24 -8.85
N ASN A 86 -6.69 3.51 -8.14
CA ASN A 86 -8.11 3.32 -8.47
C ASN A 86 -8.41 2.79 -9.90
N THR A 87 -7.40 2.27 -10.62
CA THR A 87 -7.60 1.69 -11.94
C THR A 87 -7.77 0.19 -11.83
N SER A 88 -8.92 -0.33 -12.25
CA SER A 88 -9.14 -1.77 -12.31
C SER A 88 -8.23 -2.38 -13.38
N PRO A 89 -7.52 -3.50 -13.10
CA PRO A 89 -6.73 -4.21 -14.11
C PRO A 89 -7.53 -4.56 -15.36
N SER A 90 -8.85 -4.74 -15.23
CA SER A 90 -9.77 -5.02 -16.36
C SER A 90 -9.89 -3.88 -17.38
N THR A 91 -9.46 -2.67 -17.05
CA THR A 91 -9.53 -1.49 -17.93
C THR A 91 -8.23 -1.22 -18.70
N LEU A 92 -7.13 -1.86 -18.29
CA LEU A 92 -5.82 -1.69 -18.91
C LEU A 92 -5.70 -2.58 -20.16
N PRO A 93 -5.01 -2.12 -21.22
CA PRO A 93 -4.79 -2.94 -22.39
C PRO A 93 -3.87 -4.13 -22.07
N GLY A 94 -4.06 -5.24 -22.77
CA GLY A 94 -3.41 -6.52 -22.50
C GLY A 94 -1.89 -6.51 -22.65
N ASP A 95 -1.33 -5.63 -23.48
CA ASP A 95 0.12 -5.44 -23.60
C ASP A 95 0.71 -4.73 -22.38
N GLU A 96 -0.03 -3.80 -21.77
CA GLU A 96 0.31 -3.20 -20.48
C GLU A 96 0.19 -4.22 -19.35
N LEU A 97 -0.92 -4.96 -19.27
CA LEU A 97 -1.09 -6.05 -18.32
C LEU A 97 0.03 -7.09 -18.42
N GLN A 98 0.44 -7.43 -19.64
CA GLN A 98 1.59 -8.29 -19.88
C GLN A 98 2.87 -7.72 -19.25
N ARG A 99 3.18 -6.44 -19.49
CA ARG A 99 4.38 -5.79 -18.92
C ARG A 99 4.33 -5.79 -17.39
N LEU A 100 3.19 -5.45 -16.80
CA LEU A 100 2.99 -5.45 -15.35
C LEU A 100 3.13 -6.84 -14.74
N ALA A 101 2.52 -7.87 -15.35
CA ALA A 101 2.64 -9.25 -14.89
C ALA A 101 4.07 -9.77 -14.97
N ILE A 102 4.81 -9.46 -16.05
CA ILE A 102 6.22 -9.82 -16.18
C ILE A 102 7.05 -9.13 -15.08
N LYS A 103 6.81 -7.84 -14.83
CA LYS A 103 7.48 -7.06 -13.77
C LYS A 103 7.24 -7.71 -12.39
N ALA A 104 5.99 -8.00 -12.06
CA ALA A 104 5.60 -8.63 -10.80
C ALA A 104 6.25 -10.03 -10.61
N ILE A 105 6.33 -10.84 -11.66
CA ILE A 105 6.97 -12.17 -11.61
C ILE A 105 8.48 -12.06 -11.43
N ARG A 106 9.13 -11.08 -12.08
CA ARG A 106 10.57 -10.82 -11.91
C ARG A 106 10.89 -10.35 -10.50
N LEU A 107 10.09 -9.43 -9.98
CA LEU A 107 10.18 -8.97 -8.60
C LEU A 107 10.04 -10.15 -7.65
N ASP A 108 8.99 -10.97 -7.81
CA ASP A 108 8.75 -12.12 -6.95
C ASP A 108 9.92 -13.11 -6.93
N ALA A 109 10.46 -13.42 -8.11
CA ALA A 109 11.62 -14.29 -8.23
C ALA A 109 12.87 -13.72 -7.54
N ASN A 110 13.14 -12.42 -7.69
CA ASN A 110 14.26 -11.76 -7.01
C ASN A 110 14.04 -11.68 -5.49
N TRP A 111 12.82 -11.38 -5.06
CA TRP A 111 12.46 -11.22 -3.65
C TRP A 111 12.53 -12.54 -2.89
N ARG A 112 12.14 -13.66 -3.51
CA ARG A 112 12.25 -15.02 -2.92
C ARG A 112 13.66 -15.60 -3.00
N ALA A 113 14.55 -15.03 -3.80
CA ALA A 113 15.92 -15.53 -3.89
C ALA A 113 16.61 -15.47 -2.52
N LYS A 114 17.46 -16.46 -2.21
CA LYS A 114 18.28 -16.46 -0.99
C LYS A 114 19.12 -15.18 -0.88
N ASN A 115 19.67 -14.74 -2.02
CA ASN A 115 20.42 -13.49 -2.15
C ASN A 115 19.63 -12.54 -3.05
N THR A 116 18.73 -11.76 -2.45
CA THR A 116 17.97 -10.74 -3.20
C THR A 116 18.92 -9.66 -3.68
N ARG A 117 18.83 -9.33 -4.97
CA ARG A 117 19.73 -8.36 -5.61
C ARG A 117 19.05 -7.00 -5.68
N VAL A 118 19.72 -5.98 -5.16
CA VAL A 118 19.37 -4.58 -5.42
C VAL A 118 19.71 -4.28 -6.88
N ARG A 119 18.74 -3.79 -7.65
CA ARG A 119 18.87 -3.44 -9.07
C ARG A 119 19.17 -1.96 -9.27
N GLY A 120 18.62 -1.11 -8.40
CA GLY A 120 18.89 0.32 -8.36
C GLY A 120 19.10 0.80 -6.93
N LEU A 121 20.02 1.75 -6.75
CA LEU A 121 20.25 2.46 -5.51
C LEU A 121 20.34 3.95 -5.84
N CYS A 122 19.51 4.76 -5.21
CA CYS A 122 19.50 6.21 -5.38
C CYS A 122 19.47 6.92 -4.02
N PRO A 123 20.44 7.81 -3.71
CA PRO A 123 20.30 8.73 -2.59
C PRO A 123 19.28 9.81 -2.96
N LEU A 124 18.17 9.86 -2.22
CA LEU A 124 17.07 10.81 -2.44
C LEU A 124 17.31 12.13 -1.71
N ILE A 125 17.81 12.05 -0.48
CA ILE A 125 18.16 13.21 0.36
C ILE A 125 19.63 13.06 0.73
N ASP A 126 20.45 14.04 0.34
CA ASP A 126 21.83 14.22 0.80
C ASP A 126 21.90 15.54 1.60
N ASP A 127 21.12 15.59 2.68
CA ASP A 127 21.10 16.73 3.60
C ASP A 127 21.88 16.37 4.86
N LYS A 128 23.12 16.85 4.93
CA LYS A 128 24.01 16.67 6.08
C LYS A 128 23.68 17.61 7.24
N SER A 129 22.48 18.21 7.26
CA SER A 129 22.00 19.03 8.37
C SER A 129 21.85 18.25 9.68
N GLY A 130 21.92 16.91 9.62
CA GLY A 130 21.79 16.02 10.78
C GLY A 130 20.34 15.80 11.21
N GLN A 131 19.37 16.24 10.41
CA GLN A 131 17.95 16.04 10.66
C GLN A 131 17.47 14.78 9.96
N TYR A 132 17.32 13.70 10.72
CA TYR A 132 16.77 12.45 10.20
C TYR A 132 15.30 12.57 9.82
N VAL A 133 14.87 11.70 8.92
CA VAL A 133 13.46 11.56 8.51
C VAL A 133 12.74 10.69 9.52
N ASP A 134 11.82 11.27 10.31
CA ASP A 134 11.03 10.56 11.33
C ASP A 134 10.09 9.53 10.69
N GLN A 135 9.43 9.89 9.59
CA GLN A 135 8.47 9.00 8.92
C GLN A 135 8.56 9.11 7.40
N MET A 136 8.34 7.97 6.75
CA MET A 136 8.20 7.85 5.31
C MET A 136 6.98 7.03 4.96
N GLN A 137 6.33 7.33 3.84
CA GLN A 137 5.23 6.55 3.32
C GLN A 137 5.20 6.60 1.80
N PHE A 138 5.07 5.44 1.15
CA PHE A 138 4.78 5.38 -0.27
C PHE A 138 3.30 5.58 -0.52
N LEU A 139 2.96 6.28 -1.60
CA LEU A 139 1.63 6.18 -2.18
C LEU A 139 1.51 4.86 -2.94
N PRO A 140 0.29 4.35 -3.13
CA PRO A 140 0.06 3.15 -3.94
C PRO A 140 0.77 3.21 -5.30
N GLY A 141 1.50 2.15 -5.64
CA GLY A 141 2.28 2.05 -6.87
C GLY A 141 3.71 2.61 -6.76
N GLY A 142 4.15 3.04 -5.57
CA GLY A 142 5.55 3.35 -5.27
C GLY A 142 6.17 4.50 -6.07
N LYS A 143 5.39 5.24 -6.88
CA LYS A 143 5.82 6.37 -7.70
C LYS A 143 6.06 7.64 -6.90
N TRP A 144 5.47 7.73 -5.71
CA TRP A 144 5.55 8.89 -4.85
C TRP A 144 5.97 8.46 -3.46
N LEU A 145 6.90 9.20 -2.88
CA LEU A 145 7.33 9.02 -1.50
C LEU A 145 7.06 10.30 -0.72
N TRP A 146 6.34 10.19 0.37
CA TRP A 146 6.21 11.26 1.35
C TRP A 146 7.20 11.06 2.49
N THR A 147 7.77 12.16 2.98
CA THR A 147 8.73 12.19 4.09
C THR A 147 8.37 13.29 5.08
N ALA A 148 8.49 13.03 6.37
CA ALA A 148 8.41 14.03 7.44
C ALA A 148 9.68 14.08 8.29
N GLN A 149 10.15 15.28 8.60
CA GLN A 149 11.31 15.58 9.41
C GLN A 149 10.94 16.60 10.49
N ARG A 150 11.31 16.34 11.74
CA ARG A 150 11.20 17.32 12.83
C ARG A 150 12.43 18.21 12.86
N THR A 151 12.20 19.51 12.93
CA THR A 151 13.23 20.53 13.01
C THR A 151 12.97 21.44 14.21
N LEU A 152 13.97 21.65 15.06
CA LEU A 152 13.92 22.68 16.10
C LEU A 152 14.46 24.00 15.54
N LYS A 153 13.62 25.03 15.45
CA LYS A 153 14.03 26.38 15.02
C LYS A 153 13.61 27.40 16.07
N ARG A 154 14.56 28.20 16.57
CA ARG A 154 14.29 29.29 17.54
C ARG A 154 13.41 28.81 18.72
N GLU A 155 13.79 27.68 19.32
CA GLU A 155 13.09 27.08 20.48
C GLU A 155 11.68 26.53 20.19
N SER A 156 11.22 26.56 18.93
CA SER A 156 9.93 25.99 18.53
C SER A 156 10.14 24.78 17.62
N TRP A 157 9.30 23.76 17.79
CA TRP A 157 9.29 22.59 16.93
C TRP A 157 8.55 22.90 15.63
N TYR A 158 9.12 22.43 14.53
CA TYR A 158 8.51 22.46 13.21
C TYR A 158 8.57 21.05 12.63
N THR A 159 7.63 20.72 11.77
CA THR A 159 7.71 19.54 10.93
C THR A 159 7.86 20.00 9.48
N ARG A 160 8.95 19.60 8.83
CA ARG A 160 9.11 19.70 7.38
C ARG A 160 8.52 18.46 6.75
N MET A 161 7.60 18.63 5.81
CA MET A 161 7.05 17.56 5.01
C MET A 161 7.51 17.74 3.56
N SER A 162 7.74 16.65 2.85
CA SER A 162 8.13 16.70 1.44
C SER A 162 7.56 15.52 0.68
N LEU A 163 7.15 15.78 -0.56
CA LEU A 163 6.69 14.77 -1.50
C LEU A 163 7.69 14.67 -2.64
N TRP A 164 8.11 13.46 -2.93
CA TRP A 164 9.13 13.13 -3.91
C TRP A 164 8.53 12.32 -5.04
N SER A 165 8.84 12.69 -6.28
CA SER A 165 8.59 11.85 -7.45
C SER A 165 9.71 10.83 -7.57
N LEU A 166 9.30 9.57 -7.68
CA LEU A 166 10.14 8.39 -7.92
C LEU A 166 9.69 7.66 -9.19
N GLU A 167 8.97 8.33 -10.10
CA GLU A 167 8.57 7.72 -11.37
C GLU A 167 9.80 7.17 -12.11
N ASP A 168 10.84 8.00 -12.22
CA ASP A 168 12.20 7.59 -12.55
C ASP A 168 13.09 7.70 -11.31
N VAL A 169 13.49 6.56 -10.75
CA VAL A 169 14.34 6.50 -9.55
C VAL A 169 15.70 7.17 -9.80
N SER A 170 16.21 7.13 -11.02
CA SER A 170 17.50 7.76 -11.38
C SER A 170 17.41 9.28 -11.48
N ASN A 171 16.19 9.81 -11.66
CA ASN A 171 15.88 11.24 -11.73
C ASN A 171 14.83 11.63 -10.68
N SER A 172 15.01 11.09 -9.47
CA SER A 172 14.14 11.43 -8.35
C SER A 172 14.26 12.90 -7.99
N HIS A 173 13.14 13.54 -7.68
CA HIS A 173 13.11 14.97 -7.35
C HIS A 173 11.94 15.30 -6.43
N ARG A 174 12.10 16.38 -5.66
CA ARG A 174 11.06 16.89 -4.77
C ARG A 174 10.04 17.69 -5.56
N VAL A 175 8.77 17.29 -5.49
CA VAL A 175 7.66 17.97 -6.16
C VAL A 175 6.96 18.95 -5.23
N TRP A 176 6.96 18.67 -3.93
CA TRP A 176 6.33 19.54 -2.94
C TRP A 176 7.08 19.52 -1.61
N SER A 177 7.06 20.64 -0.90
CA SER A 177 7.61 20.76 0.45
C SER A 177 6.90 21.85 1.22
N THR A 178 6.61 21.61 2.48
CA THR A 178 6.08 22.63 3.40
C THR A 178 6.69 22.46 4.78
N GLU A 179 6.67 23.52 5.57
CA GLU A 179 7.04 23.50 6.98
C GLU A 179 5.84 23.98 7.79
N ILE A 180 5.46 23.17 8.78
CA ILE A 180 4.34 23.42 9.68
C ILE A 180 4.87 23.56 11.10
N SER A 181 4.24 24.41 11.91
CA SER A 181 4.61 24.53 13.32
C SER A 181 4.05 23.34 14.09
N GLY A 182 4.82 22.85 15.07
CA GLY A 182 4.46 21.71 15.90
C GLY A 182 5.07 20.37 15.48
N ILE A 183 4.71 19.35 16.25
CA ILE A 183 5.22 17.99 16.12
C ILE A 183 4.20 17.14 15.37
N TYR A 184 4.63 16.57 14.25
CA TYR A 184 3.87 15.59 13.50
C TYR A 184 3.48 14.35 14.34
N ARG A 185 2.23 13.91 14.18
CA ARG A 185 1.63 12.75 14.85
C ARG A 185 1.37 11.59 13.89
N SER A 186 0.54 11.83 12.88
CA SER A 186 0.04 10.83 11.93
C SER A 186 -0.28 11.50 10.61
N CYS A 187 -0.19 10.78 9.50
CA CYS A 187 -0.62 11.25 8.18
C CYS A 187 -1.30 10.14 7.41
N THR A 188 -2.07 10.57 6.43
CA THR A 188 -2.47 9.76 5.29
C THR A 188 -2.35 10.60 4.04
N LEU A 189 -2.03 9.94 2.93
CA LEU A 189 -1.84 10.59 1.64
C LEU A 189 -2.64 9.81 0.59
N VAL A 190 -3.60 10.48 -0.02
CA VAL A 190 -4.51 9.88 -1.00
C VAL A 190 -4.34 10.57 -2.34
N GLN A 191 -4.10 9.78 -3.39
CA GLN A 191 -4.11 10.29 -4.74
C GLN A 191 -5.57 10.47 -5.21
N SER A 192 -5.85 11.53 -5.95
CA SER A 192 -7.13 11.69 -6.65
C SER A 192 -7.32 10.58 -7.69
N SER A 193 -8.58 10.28 -8.04
CA SER A 193 -8.90 9.29 -9.09
C SER A 193 -8.36 9.68 -10.46
N GLU A 194 -8.24 10.97 -10.74
CA GLU A 194 -7.66 11.50 -11.98
C GLU A 194 -6.13 11.38 -11.99
N GLY A 195 -5.50 11.19 -10.82
CA GLY A 195 -4.06 11.06 -10.68
C GLY A 195 -3.30 12.39 -10.64
N ASP A 196 -3.99 13.51 -10.82
CA ASP A 196 -3.39 14.84 -11.00
C ASP A 196 -3.09 15.55 -9.68
N PHE A 197 -3.81 15.19 -8.62
CA PHE A 197 -3.62 15.74 -7.28
C PHE A 197 -3.42 14.63 -6.25
N ALA A 198 -2.71 14.95 -5.18
CA ALA A 198 -2.70 14.20 -3.94
C ALA A 198 -3.20 15.07 -2.79
N THR A 199 -4.01 14.48 -1.91
CA THR A 199 -4.46 15.13 -0.67
C THR A 199 -3.67 14.56 0.48
N LEU A 200 -2.81 15.39 1.06
CA LEU A 200 -2.10 15.08 2.31
C LEU A 200 -2.94 15.55 3.48
N VAL A 201 -3.25 14.63 4.38
CA VAL A 201 -3.90 14.94 5.66
C VAL A 201 -2.92 14.61 6.76
N VAL A 202 -2.60 15.60 7.59
CA VAL A 202 -1.57 15.47 8.62
C VAL A 202 -2.09 15.96 9.97
N GLY A 203 -1.88 15.14 10.99
CA GLY A 203 -2.11 15.50 12.38
C GLY A 203 -0.85 16.11 12.99
N VAL A 204 -1.00 17.27 13.63
CA VAL A 204 0.10 18.09 14.15
C VAL A 204 -0.24 18.56 15.55
N CYS A 205 0.73 18.51 16.45
CA CYS A 205 0.61 19.07 17.80
C CYS A 205 1.44 20.36 17.92
N ASP A 206 0.76 21.50 17.90
CA ASP A 206 1.34 22.83 18.19
C ASP A 206 0.53 23.51 19.31
N HIS A 207 0.88 23.20 20.56
CA HIS A 207 0.10 23.46 21.79
C HIS A 207 -1.28 22.76 21.85
N ARG A 208 -1.92 22.54 20.71
CA ARG A 208 -3.18 21.81 20.50
C ARG A 208 -3.00 20.84 19.34
N GLU A 209 -3.78 19.77 19.34
CA GLU A 209 -3.84 18.87 18.19
C GLU A 209 -4.71 19.52 17.09
N VAL A 210 -4.14 19.63 15.90
CA VAL A 210 -4.78 20.14 14.69
C VAL A 210 -4.58 19.17 13.54
N ILE A 211 -5.50 19.20 12.58
CA ILE A 211 -5.40 18.44 11.34
C ILE A 211 -5.23 19.45 10.21
N GLU A 212 -4.18 19.31 9.43
CA GLU A 212 -3.99 20.10 8.22
C GLU A 212 -4.25 19.26 6.99
N VAL A 213 -5.01 19.81 6.06
CA VAL A 213 -5.33 19.20 4.77
C VAL A 213 -4.66 20.03 3.69
N HIS A 214 -3.78 19.42 2.91
CA HIS A 214 -3.04 20.04 1.83
C HIS A 214 -3.40 19.36 0.50
N SER A 215 -3.83 20.14 -0.49
CA SER A 215 -4.01 19.67 -1.86
C SER A 215 -2.77 19.96 -2.68
N ILE A 216 -2.10 18.91 -3.17
CA ILE A 216 -0.81 18.94 -3.84
C ILE A 216 -0.99 18.54 -5.29
N SER A 217 -0.60 19.42 -6.23
CA SER A 217 -0.55 19.10 -7.65
C SER A 217 0.61 18.14 -7.94
N LEU A 218 0.36 17.06 -8.66
CA LEU A 218 1.35 16.07 -9.08
C LEU A 218 1.90 16.34 -10.49
N GLN A 219 1.22 17.18 -11.29
CA GLN A 219 1.65 17.54 -12.65
C GLN A 219 2.70 18.66 -12.67
N ASP A 220 2.77 19.48 -11.62
CA ASP A 220 3.63 20.66 -11.56
C ASP A 220 5.09 20.26 -11.25
N ALA A 221 5.75 19.60 -12.21
CA ALA A 221 7.19 19.32 -12.15
C ALA A 221 8.07 20.59 -12.32
N GLN A 222 7.44 21.74 -12.55
CA GLN A 222 8.12 22.98 -12.93
C GLN A 222 8.42 23.84 -11.69
N ASN A 223 9.72 24.02 -11.41
CA ASN A 223 10.36 25.06 -10.58
C ASN A 223 11.23 24.60 -9.39
N ALA A 224 11.56 23.31 -9.26
CA ALA A 224 12.50 22.86 -8.23
C ALA A 224 13.96 23.37 -8.44
N GLN A 225 14.30 23.93 -9.61
CA GLN A 225 15.67 24.34 -9.95
C GLN A 225 16.09 25.72 -9.40
N TYR A 226 15.17 26.56 -8.89
CA TYR A 226 15.55 27.89 -8.40
C TYR A 226 15.73 27.89 -6.87
N GLY A 227 16.93 27.47 -6.44
CA GLY A 227 17.35 27.35 -5.04
C GLY A 227 17.57 28.65 -4.27
N ILE A 228 16.84 29.73 -4.54
CA ILE A 228 17.06 30.99 -3.83
C ILE A 228 15.92 31.33 -2.85
N TYR A 229 14.65 31.16 -3.22
CA TYR A 229 13.54 31.13 -2.25
C TYR A 229 12.39 30.39 -2.91
N PRO A 230 11.95 29.22 -2.39
CA PRO A 230 10.81 28.57 -2.99
C PRO A 230 9.57 29.40 -2.67
N THR A 231 9.19 30.25 -3.61
CA THR A 231 7.82 30.76 -3.71
C THR A 231 6.99 29.59 -4.23
N TYR A 232 6.71 28.63 -3.35
CA TYR A 232 5.79 27.55 -3.68
C TYR A 232 4.45 28.19 -4.07
N PRO A 233 3.79 27.72 -5.15
CA PRO A 233 2.44 28.17 -5.46
C PRO A 233 1.57 28.03 -4.19
N PRO A 234 0.60 28.93 -3.97
CA PRO A 234 -0.22 28.91 -2.78
C PRO A 234 -0.95 27.55 -2.71
N VAL A 235 -0.41 26.66 -1.88
CA VAL A 235 -1.04 25.38 -1.56
C VAL A 235 -2.32 25.73 -0.85
N LYS A 236 -3.45 25.22 -1.34
CA LYS A 236 -4.71 25.30 -0.60
C LYS A 236 -4.55 24.39 0.62
N SER A 237 -4.18 25.01 1.73
CA SER A 237 -4.16 24.36 3.03
C SER A 237 -5.41 24.75 3.81
N LYS A 238 -5.95 23.77 4.55
CA LYS A 238 -7.03 24.00 5.49
C LYS A 238 -6.64 23.39 6.82
N GLN A 239 -6.72 24.18 7.87
CA GLN A 239 -6.53 23.72 9.24
C GLN A 239 -7.88 23.41 9.88
N LEU A 240 -7.98 22.25 10.52
CA LEU A 240 -9.16 21.75 11.20
C LEU A 240 -8.78 21.53 12.67
N HIS A 241 -9.53 22.13 13.57
CA HIS A 241 -9.31 21.95 15.00
C HIS A 241 -10.07 20.72 15.50
N ILE A 242 -9.43 19.91 16.34
CA ILE A 242 -10.10 18.82 17.03
C ILE A 242 -11.03 19.42 18.09
N VAL A 243 -12.31 19.12 17.98
CA VAL A 243 -13.32 19.52 18.97
C VAL A 243 -13.09 18.74 20.27
N PRO A 244 -13.28 19.35 21.45
CA PRO A 244 -13.19 18.63 22.72
C PRO A 244 -14.16 17.44 22.79
N HIS A 245 -13.79 16.41 23.54
CA HIS A 245 -14.68 15.26 23.74
C HIS A 245 -15.90 15.67 24.59
N PRO A 246 -17.14 15.42 24.14
CA PRO A 246 -18.33 16.04 24.75
C PRO A 246 -18.61 15.54 26.17
N ARG A 247 -18.35 14.25 26.48
CA ARG A 247 -18.49 13.72 27.85
C ARG A 247 -17.27 13.97 28.75
N ALA A 248 -16.14 14.38 28.17
CA ALA A 248 -14.89 14.49 28.91
C ALA A 248 -14.00 15.60 28.31
N PRO A 249 -14.45 16.86 28.36
CA PRO A 249 -13.78 17.98 27.69
C PRO A 249 -12.40 18.32 28.28
N HIS A 250 -12.09 17.77 29.46
CA HIS A 250 -10.79 17.89 30.13
C HIS A 250 -9.74 16.92 29.56
N LEU A 251 -10.15 15.87 28.84
CA LEU A 251 -9.19 14.94 28.24
C LEU A 251 -8.41 15.64 27.14
N ARG A 252 -7.09 15.43 27.14
CA ARG A 252 -6.25 15.92 26.05
C ARG A 252 -6.32 14.92 24.90
N PRO A 253 -6.91 15.29 23.74
CA PRO A 253 -6.86 14.42 22.58
C PRO A 253 -5.41 14.32 22.10
N ILE A 254 -4.99 13.13 21.67
CA ILE A 254 -3.76 12.91 20.92
C ILE A 254 -4.13 12.15 19.66
N ILE A 255 -3.77 12.69 18.49
CA ILE A 255 -4.00 12.00 17.22
C ILE A 255 -3.11 10.75 17.18
N HIS A 256 -3.74 9.58 17.04
CA HIS A 256 -3.06 8.30 16.93
C HIS A 256 -2.91 7.87 15.46
N GLU A 257 -4.01 7.85 14.72
CA GLU A 257 -4.05 7.48 13.31
C GLU A 257 -5.04 8.38 12.56
N ILE A 258 -4.76 8.68 11.29
CA ILE A 258 -5.72 9.31 10.38
C ILE A 258 -5.92 8.37 9.18
N ALA A 259 -7.16 8.04 8.90
CA ALA A 259 -7.61 7.37 7.70
C ALA A 259 -8.47 8.32 6.85
N THR A 260 -8.47 8.09 5.55
CA THR A 260 -9.18 8.90 4.56
C THR A 260 -9.96 8.00 3.64
N TYR A 261 -11.20 8.38 3.35
CA TYR A 261 -12.02 7.74 2.34
C TYR A 261 -12.90 8.78 1.67
N ASP A 262 -12.70 8.96 0.36
CA ASP A 262 -13.37 10.02 -0.40
C ASP A 262 -13.27 11.38 0.32
N LYS A 263 -14.40 11.95 0.76
CA LYS A 263 -14.48 13.23 1.49
C LYS A 263 -14.55 13.06 3.01
N LEU A 264 -14.38 11.86 3.54
CA LEU A 264 -14.44 11.62 4.98
C LEU A 264 -13.03 11.41 5.53
N LEU A 265 -12.68 12.18 6.56
CA LEU A 265 -11.54 11.89 7.41
C LEU A 265 -12.01 11.13 8.65
N ILE A 266 -11.28 10.09 9.00
CA ILE A 266 -11.52 9.31 10.20
C ILE A 266 -10.27 9.36 11.06
N VAL A 267 -10.41 9.91 12.25
CA VAL A 267 -9.29 10.21 13.13
C VAL A 267 -9.42 9.34 14.37
N THR A 268 -8.47 8.45 14.57
CA THR A 268 -8.33 7.70 15.82
C THR A 268 -7.59 8.57 16.81
N ILE A 269 -8.22 8.84 17.95
CA ILE A 269 -7.73 9.73 19.00
C ILE A 269 -7.50 8.91 20.26
N PHE A 270 -6.31 9.05 20.85
CA PHE A 270 -6.05 8.57 22.20
C PHE A 270 -6.40 9.69 23.19
N ALA A 271 -7.47 9.49 23.96
CA ALA A 271 -7.92 10.45 24.96
C ALA A 271 -7.19 10.19 26.28
N LEU A 272 -6.22 11.04 26.60
CA LEU A 272 -5.45 10.96 27.84
C LEU A 272 -6.21 11.59 28.99
N ASP A 273 -6.43 10.80 30.04
CA ASP A 273 -6.89 11.30 31.33
C ASP A 273 -5.72 11.87 32.13
N THR A 274 -5.75 13.18 32.36
CA THR A 274 -4.76 13.86 33.20
C THR A 274 -4.82 13.42 34.67
N GLY A 275 -5.91 12.75 35.09
CA GLY A 275 -6.11 12.19 36.43
C GLY A 275 -5.47 10.82 36.67
N GLY A 276 -4.74 10.26 35.69
CA GLY A 276 -4.05 8.96 35.83
C GLY A 276 -4.90 7.74 35.49
N GLY A 277 -6.11 7.92 34.95
CA GLY A 277 -6.88 6.84 34.34
C GLY A 277 -6.21 6.27 33.10
N ALA A 278 -6.51 5.00 32.77
CA ALA A 278 -6.11 4.42 31.50
C ALA A 278 -6.75 5.22 30.36
N GLY A 279 -5.94 5.74 29.44
CA GLY A 279 -6.45 6.43 28.26
C GLY A 279 -7.33 5.49 27.42
N SER A 280 -8.28 6.06 26.67
CA SER A 280 -9.15 5.29 25.77
C SER A 280 -8.98 5.73 24.33
N LEU A 281 -9.09 4.78 23.41
CA LEU A 281 -9.16 5.05 21.98
C LEU A 281 -10.58 5.51 21.64
N GLN A 282 -10.67 6.56 20.83
CA GLN A 282 -11.90 7.18 20.35
C GLN A 282 -11.79 7.42 18.86
N ILE A 283 -12.91 7.51 18.15
CA ILE A 283 -12.94 7.81 16.72
C ILE A 283 -13.69 9.11 16.49
N LEU A 284 -13.12 9.99 15.68
CA LEU A 284 -13.73 11.25 15.25
C LEU A 284 -13.88 11.26 13.73
N PHE A 285 -15.09 11.48 13.25
CA PHE A 285 -15.36 11.75 11.84
C PHE A 285 -15.23 13.24 11.59
N VAL A 286 -14.51 13.61 10.53
CA VAL A 286 -14.27 14.99 10.13
C VAL A 286 -14.50 15.14 8.63
N ASP A 287 -15.35 16.09 8.26
CA ASP A 287 -15.52 16.55 6.88
C ASP A 287 -14.45 17.64 6.60
N PRO A 288 -13.48 17.37 5.71
CA PRO A 288 -12.43 18.32 5.40
C PRO A 288 -12.92 19.53 4.62
N GLU A 289 -14.06 19.48 3.90
CA GLU A 289 -14.61 20.60 3.14
C GLU A 289 -15.36 21.56 4.07
N THR A 290 -16.23 21.04 4.94
CA THR A 290 -17.08 21.87 5.81
C THR A 290 -16.44 22.14 7.17
N GLY A 291 -15.49 21.30 7.60
CA GLY A 291 -14.95 21.29 8.96
C GLY A 291 -15.91 20.72 10.00
N ALA A 292 -17.03 20.12 9.57
CA ALA A 292 -17.96 19.47 10.47
C ALA A 292 -17.31 18.24 11.10
N THR A 293 -17.55 18.04 12.39
CA THR A 293 -17.01 16.92 13.15
C THR A 293 -18.11 16.23 13.94
N LYS A 294 -18.01 14.90 14.12
CA LYS A 294 -18.81 14.17 15.12
C LYS A 294 -18.01 13.02 15.69
N TRP A 295 -18.13 12.84 17.00
CA TRP A 295 -17.51 11.74 17.72
C TRP A 295 -18.29 10.46 17.49
N VAL A 296 -17.61 9.35 17.22
CA VAL A 296 -18.24 8.02 17.24
C VAL A 296 -18.48 7.61 18.69
N ASN A 297 -19.59 6.92 18.95
CA ASN A 297 -19.89 6.43 20.30
C ASN A 297 -18.72 5.58 20.86
N PRO A 298 -18.19 5.89 22.05
CA PRO A 298 -17.03 5.20 22.62
C PRO A 298 -17.13 3.68 22.68
N ARG A 299 -18.35 3.13 22.79
CA ARG A 299 -18.59 1.67 22.89
C ARG A 299 -17.95 0.86 21.76
N PHE A 300 -17.74 1.47 20.59
CA PHE A 300 -17.17 0.82 19.41
C PHE A 300 -15.64 0.65 19.49
N ALA A 301 -14.94 1.50 20.25
CA ALA A 301 -13.48 1.47 20.37
C ALA A 301 -13.01 0.94 21.73
N GLN A 302 -13.88 0.92 22.75
CA GLN A 302 -13.53 0.52 24.12
C GLN A 302 -12.97 -0.89 24.27
N SER A 303 -13.34 -1.82 23.38
CA SER A 303 -12.88 -3.21 23.44
C SER A 303 -11.47 -3.42 22.87
N PHE A 304 -10.88 -2.40 22.24
CA PHE A 304 -9.62 -2.51 21.54
C PHE A 304 -8.44 -2.04 22.40
N SER A 305 -7.42 -2.89 22.55
CA SER A 305 -6.13 -2.48 23.14
C SER A 305 -5.35 -1.55 22.21
N PHE A 306 -5.45 -1.82 20.90
CA PHE A 306 -4.93 -1.01 19.80
C PHE A 306 -5.96 -1.02 18.68
N LEU A 307 -6.09 0.09 17.96
CA LEU A 307 -7.10 0.24 16.92
C LEU A 307 -6.49 0.87 15.67
N TRP A 308 -6.59 0.14 14.57
CA TRP A 308 -6.41 0.65 13.22
C TRP A 308 -7.75 0.79 12.53
N VAL A 309 -7.89 1.83 11.72
CA VAL A 309 -9.10 2.08 10.95
C VAL A 309 -8.81 1.93 9.46
N ARG A 310 -9.62 1.13 8.78
CA ARG A 310 -9.63 1.01 7.32
C ARG A 310 -11.03 1.26 6.78
N VAL A 311 -11.12 1.69 5.54
CA VAL A 311 -12.39 2.00 4.90
C VAL A 311 -12.41 1.43 3.50
N TRP A 312 -13.49 0.72 3.16
CA TRP A 312 -13.75 0.21 1.83
C TRP A 312 -15.24 0.36 1.52
N GLY A 313 -15.56 1.10 0.46
CA GLY A 313 -16.95 1.45 0.19
C GLY A 313 -17.57 2.22 1.36
N ASP A 314 -18.82 1.91 1.67
CA ASP A 314 -19.55 2.50 2.80
C ASP A 314 -19.28 1.79 4.13
N TYR A 315 -18.18 1.04 4.25
CA TYR A 315 -17.89 0.21 5.41
C TYR A 315 -16.60 0.62 6.11
N LEU A 316 -16.72 0.76 7.44
CA LEU A 316 -15.65 1.01 8.39
C LEU A 316 -15.15 -0.30 8.97
N PHE A 317 -13.85 -0.55 8.87
CA PHE A 317 -13.19 -1.73 9.41
C PHE A 317 -12.35 -1.30 10.60
N LEU A 318 -12.77 -1.71 11.79
CA LEU A 318 -12.03 -1.57 13.03
C LEU A 318 -11.16 -2.81 13.20
N VAL A 319 -9.85 -2.62 13.16
CA VAL A 319 -8.86 -3.70 13.19
C VAL A 319 -8.05 -3.57 14.45
N GLY A 320 -7.86 -4.66 15.19
CA GLY A 320 -7.00 -4.64 16.36
C GLY A 320 -7.20 -5.83 17.28
N GLU A 321 -6.77 -5.69 18.52
CA GLU A 321 -6.87 -6.75 19.53
C GLU A 321 -8.09 -6.55 20.42
N VAL A 322 -8.98 -7.54 20.48
CA VAL A 322 -10.21 -7.56 21.28
C VAL A 322 -10.26 -8.85 22.08
N ASN A 323 -10.17 -8.74 23.42
CA ASN A 323 -10.12 -9.90 24.31
C ASN A 323 -9.01 -10.91 23.91
N ASP A 324 -7.80 -10.42 23.67
CA ASP A 324 -6.62 -11.20 23.22
C ASP A 324 -6.72 -11.83 21.82
N ASP A 325 -7.85 -11.67 21.11
CA ASP A 325 -8.01 -12.09 19.72
C ASP A 325 -7.71 -10.91 18.78
N PHE A 326 -7.01 -11.18 17.67
CA PHE A 326 -6.99 -10.24 16.55
C PHE A 326 -8.37 -10.24 15.87
N ALA A 327 -9.07 -9.12 15.90
CA ALA A 327 -10.42 -8.99 15.37
C ALA A 327 -10.50 -7.89 14.31
N VAL A 328 -11.34 -8.13 13.32
CA VAL A 328 -11.79 -7.16 12.33
C VAL A 328 -13.29 -7.02 12.49
N GLN A 329 -13.72 -5.90 13.08
CA GLN A 329 -15.14 -5.57 13.22
C GLN A 329 -15.55 -4.60 12.12
N VAL A 330 -16.65 -4.90 11.44
CA VAL A 330 -17.12 -4.13 10.29
C VAL A 330 -18.44 -3.44 10.62
N TYR A 331 -18.49 -2.14 10.34
CA TYR A 331 -19.66 -1.31 10.54
C TYR A 331 -20.00 -0.56 9.26
N LYS A 332 -21.28 -0.25 9.05
CA LYS A 332 -21.68 0.63 7.95
C LYS A 332 -21.48 2.09 8.38
N ILE A 333 -20.87 2.91 7.53
CA ILE A 333 -20.73 4.34 7.76
C ILE A 333 -22.13 4.97 7.61
N PRO A 334 -22.64 5.72 8.60
CA PRO A 334 -23.99 6.26 8.48
C PRO A 334 -24.09 7.36 7.43
N ASP A 335 -25.19 7.35 6.66
CA ASP A 335 -25.46 8.29 5.56
C ASP A 335 -25.42 9.77 5.99
N GLY A 336 -25.61 10.07 7.28
CA GLY A 336 -25.56 11.44 7.82
C GLY A 336 -24.19 12.12 7.78
N PHE A 337 -23.15 11.43 7.34
CA PHE A 337 -21.86 12.00 6.92
C PHE A 337 -21.58 11.87 5.43
N ALA A 338 -22.36 11.06 4.72
CA ALA A 338 -22.38 11.14 3.27
C ALA A 338 -22.93 12.53 2.90
N THR A 339 -22.33 13.16 1.90
CA THR A 339 -22.56 14.56 1.55
C THR A 339 -24.06 14.89 1.58
N PRO A 340 -24.53 15.87 2.38
CA PRO A 340 -25.94 16.22 2.37
C PRO A 340 -26.35 16.56 0.94
N PRO A 341 -27.51 16.08 0.45
CA PRO A 341 -27.94 16.38 -0.90
C PRO A 341 -27.95 17.90 -1.10
N ALA A 342 -27.31 18.34 -2.19
CA ALA A 342 -27.08 19.75 -2.47
C ALA A 342 -28.39 20.55 -2.35
N GLY A 343 -28.50 21.41 -1.32
CA GLY A 343 -29.65 22.27 -1.10
C GLY A 343 -30.37 22.13 0.25
N SER A 344 -29.98 21.22 1.14
CA SER A 344 -30.51 21.22 2.51
C SER A 344 -29.96 22.42 3.29
N PRO A 345 -30.82 23.30 3.87
CA PRO A 345 -30.36 24.44 4.64
C PRO A 345 -29.55 23.96 5.84
N ARG A 346 -28.36 24.54 6.01
CA ARG A 346 -27.43 24.26 7.10
C ARG A 346 -28.13 24.59 8.42
N ALA A 347 -28.68 23.57 9.07
CA ALA A 347 -29.32 23.74 10.37
C ALA A 347 -28.26 24.25 11.33
N SER A 348 -28.37 25.52 11.72
CA SER A 348 -27.62 26.03 12.86
C SER A 348 -28.08 25.20 14.06
N PRO A 349 -27.18 24.71 14.93
CA PRO A 349 -27.60 24.02 16.13
C PRO A 349 -28.63 24.93 16.85
N PRO A 350 -29.81 24.40 17.20
CA PRO A 350 -30.82 25.20 17.89
C PRO A 350 -30.17 25.82 19.11
N ALA A 351 -30.36 27.13 19.30
CA ALA A 351 -29.90 27.81 20.50
C ALA A 351 -30.59 27.13 21.70
N SER A 352 -29.83 26.33 22.45
CA SER A 352 -30.35 25.57 23.58
C SER A 352 -30.89 26.54 24.63
N GLY A 353 -32.13 26.31 25.06
CA GLY A 353 -32.68 27.02 26.21
C GLY A 353 -31.92 26.65 27.48
N PRO A 354 -31.87 27.51 28.51
CA PRO A 354 -31.17 27.25 29.76
C PRO A 354 -31.70 26.04 30.56
N ASP A 355 -32.87 25.49 30.21
CA ASP A 355 -33.51 24.35 30.88
C ASP A 355 -33.54 23.07 30.01
N ASP A 356 -33.04 23.11 28.78
CA ASP A 356 -32.89 21.90 27.98
C ASP A 356 -31.66 21.16 28.49
N GLU A 357 -31.86 20.12 29.32
CA GLU A 357 -30.84 19.10 29.58
C GLU A 357 -30.20 18.77 28.23
N PRO A 358 -28.88 18.97 28.07
CA PRO A 358 -28.23 18.83 26.78
C PRO A 358 -28.49 17.41 26.31
N ASP A 359 -29.37 17.28 25.32
CA ASP A 359 -29.82 16.01 24.78
C ASP A 359 -28.57 15.32 24.22
N GLY A 360 -27.95 14.50 25.08
CA GLY A 360 -26.54 14.09 24.97
C GLY A 360 -26.28 13.17 23.79
N ASP A 361 -27.34 12.75 23.11
CA ASP A 361 -27.32 11.89 21.94
C ASP A 361 -26.94 12.63 20.66
N TYR A 362 -27.11 13.96 20.56
CA TYR A 362 -26.68 14.70 19.35
C TYR A 362 -25.15 14.80 19.19
N ALA A 363 -24.40 14.58 20.27
CA ALA A 363 -22.96 14.75 20.26
C ALA A 363 -22.20 13.55 19.65
N TYR A 364 -22.88 12.40 19.54
CA TYR A 364 -22.28 11.16 19.08
C TYR A 364 -22.96 10.64 17.82
N ILE A 365 -22.16 10.02 16.95
CA ILE A 365 -22.67 9.17 15.88
C ILE A 365 -22.65 7.71 16.34
N ASP A 366 -23.80 7.06 16.20
CA ASP A 366 -23.92 5.62 16.34
C ASP A 366 -23.63 4.96 14.99
N LEU A 367 -22.69 4.01 14.94
CA LEU A 367 -22.40 3.23 13.74
C LEU A 367 -23.47 2.18 13.45
N GLY A 368 -24.46 2.03 14.34
CA GLY A 368 -25.51 1.03 14.22
C GLY A 368 -25.01 -0.38 14.61
N PRO A 369 -25.73 -1.43 14.19
CA PRO A 369 -25.31 -2.80 14.46
C PRO A 369 -24.03 -3.14 13.69
N MET A 370 -23.20 -3.98 14.30
CA MET A 370 -22.04 -4.59 13.63
C MET A 370 -22.52 -5.43 12.44
N VAL A 371 -21.96 -5.15 11.25
CA VAL A 371 -22.30 -5.84 10.00
C VAL A 371 -21.66 -7.23 9.97
N ALA A 372 -20.39 -7.30 10.36
CA ALA A 372 -19.64 -8.55 10.43
C ALA A 372 -18.52 -8.45 11.47
N GLU A 373 -18.11 -9.60 12.00
CA GLU A 373 -16.91 -9.74 12.82
C GLU A 373 -16.10 -10.90 12.26
N PHE A 374 -14.82 -10.65 12.02
CA PHE A 374 -13.87 -11.67 11.60
C PHE A 374 -12.76 -11.75 12.63
N LYS A 375 -12.65 -12.90 13.28
CA LYS A 375 -11.55 -13.19 14.19
C LYS A 375 -10.44 -13.88 13.42
N GLY A 376 -9.25 -13.29 13.48
CA GLY A 376 -8.04 -13.99 13.10
C GLY A 376 -7.85 -15.24 13.98
N PRO A 377 -7.10 -16.24 13.52
CA PRO A 377 -6.71 -17.33 14.40
C PRO A 377 -6.03 -16.71 15.63
N THR A 378 -6.52 -17.09 16.81
CA THR A 378 -5.94 -16.64 18.08
C THR A 378 -4.44 -16.93 18.01
N PRO A 379 -3.59 -15.93 18.29
CA PRO A 379 -2.17 -16.19 18.39
C PRO A 379 -1.91 -17.33 19.36
N MET A 380 -0.72 -17.95 19.32
CA MET A 380 -0.28 -18.78 20.44
C MET A 380 -0.57 -18.00 21.73
N ALA A 381 -1.41 -18.55 22.62
CA ALA A 381 -2.10 -17.83 23.69
C ALA A 381 -1.14 -17.24 24.73
N VAL A 382 -0.42 -16.18 24.36
CA VAL A 382 0.62 -15.58 25.19
C VAL A 382 0.28 -14.12 25.43
N PRO A 383 0.02 -13.70 26.68
CA PRO A 383 -0.21 -12.31 26.98
C PRO A 383 0.96 -11.42 26.49
N GLY A 384 0.67 -10.26 25.90
CA GLY A 384 1.67 -9.23 25.59
C GLY A 384 2.25 -9.25 24.17
N HIS A 385 1.42 -9.50 23.16
CA HIS A 385 1.83 -9.36 21.76
C HIS A 385 1.92 -7.90 21.32
N HIS A 386 2.76 -7.63 20.32
CA HIS A 386 2.79 -6.35 19.63
C HIS A 386 2.39 -6.54 18.18
N ILE A 387 1.20 -6.05 17.80
CA ILE A 387 0.84 -5.85 16.40
C ILE A 387 1.76 -4.75 15.89
N ALA A 388 2.76 -5.13 15.09
CA ALA A 388 3.79 -4.20 14.68
C ALA A 388 3.32 -3.31 13.53
N GLN A 389 2.53 -3.85 12.61
CA GLN A 389 2.00 -3.09 11.47
C GLN A 389 0.76 -3.75 10.87
N VAL A 390 -0.19 -2.90 10.47
CA VAL A 390 -1.34 -3.26 9.63
C VAL A 390 -1.18 -2.57 8.28
N SER A 391 -1.37 -3.31 7.19
CA SER A 391 -1.18 -2.81 5.84
C SER A 391 -2.07 -1.60 5.54
N PRO A 392 -1.63 -0.66 4.69
CA PRO A 392 -2.46 0.47 4.29
C PRO A 392 -3.64 -0.01 3.45
N ALA A 393 -4.73 0.77 3.45
CA ALA A 393 -5.89 0.48 2.59
C ALA A 393 -5.50 0.59 1.11
N THR A 394 -6.05 -0.30 0.28
CA THR A 394 -5.97 -0.22 -1.18
C THR A 394 -7.34 -0.35 -1.82
N SER A 395 -7.43 -0.15 -3.13
CA SER A 395 -8.67 -0.32 -3.89
C SER A 395 -9.22 -1.75 -3.77
N THR A 396 -8.35 -2.74 -3.59
CA THR A 396 -8.75 -4.11 -3.29
C THR A 396 -9.01 -4.23 -1.80
N PRO A 397 -10.19 -4.70 -1.36
CA PRO A 397 -10.51 -4.87 0.06
C PRO A 397 -9.77 -6.07 0.65
N SER A 398 -8.49 -5.85 0.93
CA SER A 398 -7.61 -6.81 1.60
C SER A 398 -6.85 -6.13 2.74
N LEU A 399 -6.63 -6.92 3.79
CA LEU A 399 -5.91 -6.50 4.99
C LEU A 399 -4.80 -7.50 5.25
N ALA A 400 -3.60 -7.01 5.54
CA ALA A 400 -2.51 -7.83 6.04
C ALA A 400 -2.00 -7.23 7.35
N ALA A 401 -1.66 -8.07 8.30
CA ALA A 401 -1.05 -7.66 9.56
C ALA A 401 0.13 -8.58 9.88
N VAL A 402 1.18 -8.00 10.46
CA VAL A 402 2.32 -8.76 10.98
C VAL A 402 2.45 -8.55 12.48
N MET A 403 2.54 -9.66 13.20
CA MET A 403 2.64 -9.71 14.66
C MET A 403 3.94 -10.41 15.04
N PHE A 404 4.63 -9.92 16.07
CA PHE A 404 5.88 -10.51 16.57
C PHE A 404 5.70 -10.99 18.02
N TYR A 405 6.17 -12.20 18.29
CA TYR A 405 6.02 -12.93 19.55
C TYR A 405 7.38 -13.10 20.22
N HIS A 406 7.70 -12.20 21.16
CA HIS A 406 8.97 -12.23 21.90
C HIS A 406 8.89 -12.98 23.24
N SER A 407 7.68 -13.33 23.69
CA SER A 407 7.45 -14.07 24.94
C SER A 407 7.38 -15.59 24.75
N VAL A 408 7.34 -16.07 23.50
CA VAL A 408 7.29 -17.50 23.14
C VAL A 408 8.68 -17.97 22.77
N GLN A 409 9.14 -19.12 23.27
CA GLN A 409 10.37 -19.76 22.77
C GLN A 409 10.03 -21.02 21.95
N PRO A 410 10.52 -21.13 20.70
CA PRO A 410 11.33 -20.14 19.96
C PRO A 410 10.51 -18.90 19.59
N HIS A 411 11.18 -17.75 19.49
CA HIS A 411 10.52 -16.51 19.06
C HIS A 411 9.92 -16.72 17.66
N SER A 412 8.71 -16.21 17.46
CA SER A 412 7.98 -16.35 16.20
C SER A 412 7.38 -15.02 15.77
N ALA A 413 6.93 -14.98 14.52
CA ALA A 413 6.08 -13.93 14.00
C ALA A 413 4.96 -14.57 13.19
N GLN A 414 3.85 -13.87 13.06
CA GLN A 414 2.66 -14.33 12.35
C GLN A 414 2.22 -13.28 11.33
N LEU A 415 1.99 -13.74 10.11
CA LEU A 415 1.33 -12.97 9.06
C LEU A 415 -0.14 -13.36 9.01
N LEU A 416 -1.01 -12.40 9.28
CA LEU A 416 -2.46 -12.52 9.07
C LEU A 416 -2.83 -11.84 7.76
N ARG A 417 -3.65 -12.50 6.95
CA ARG A 417 -4.21 -11.93 5.71
C ARG A 417 -5.70 -12.19 5.66
N PHE A 418 -6.44 -11.15 5.33
CA PHE A 418 -7.87 -11.18 5.09
C PHE A 418 -8.14 -10.62 3.70
N ALA A 419 -9.00 -11.29 2.94
CA ALA A 419 -9.56 -10.76 1.70
C ALA A 419 -11.07 -10.74 1.87
N PHE A 420 -11.68 -9.60 1.55
CA PHE A 420 -13.10 -9.37 1.70
C PHE A 420 -13.76 -9.24 0.34
N ASP A 421 -15.05 -9.52 0.29
CA ASP A 421 -15.94 -9.08 -0.77
C ASP A 421 -16.83 -7.99 -0.17
N VAL A 422 -16.74 -6.79 -0.73
CA VAL A 422 -17.43 -5.60 -0.24
C VAL A 422 -18.44 -5.18 -1.28
N SER A 423 -19.71 -5.32 -0.93
CA SER A 423 -20.86 -4.99 -1.79
C SER A 423 -21.81 -4.06 -1.04
N SER A 424 -22.80 -3.49 -1.73
CA SER A 424 -23.85 -2.70 -1.09
C SER A 424 -24.73 -3.49 -0.11
N GLU A 425 -24.76 -4.81 -0.24
CA GLU A 425 -25.55 -5.70 0.63
C GLU A 425 -24.82 -6.03 1.95
N GLY A 426 -23.49 -5.93 1.97
CA GLY A 426 -22.69 -6.29 3.13
C GLY A 426 -21.25 -6.60 2.79
N VAL A 427 -20.53 -7.05 3.82
CA VAL A 427 -19.14 -7.48 3.74
C VAL A 427 -19.06 -8.95 4.09
N SER A 428 -18.41 -9.74 3.22
CA SER A 428 -18.13 -11.14 3.48
C SER A 428 -16.64 -11.44 3.39
N LEU A 429 -16.18 -12.46 4.11
CA LEU A 429 -14.79 -12.90 4.09
C LEU A 429 -14.58 -13.91 2.95
N VAL A 430 -13.83 -13.50 1.92
CA VAL A 430 -13.47 -14.36 0.78
C VAL A 430 -12.43 -15.37 1.19
N SER A 431 -11.40 -14.92 1.90
CA SER A 431 -10.36 -15.81 2.41
C SER A 431 -9.67 -15.22 3.63
N MET A 432 -9.22 -16.10 4.51
CA MET A 432 -8.33 -15.77 5.61
C MET A 432 -7.18 -16.77 5.62
N SER A 433 -5.97 -16.27 5.80
CA SER A 433 -4.79 -17.11 5.98
C SER A 433 -3.94 -16.55 7.11
N SER A 434 -3.46 -17.45 7.97
CA SER A 434 -2.41 -17.16 8.92
C SER A 434 -1.19 -18.00 8.62
N LYS A 435 -0.01 -17.40 8.76
CA LYS A 435 1.24 -18.13 8.63
C LYS A 435 2.28 -17.65 9.62
N ASP A 436 2.74 -18.58 10.45
CA ASP A 436 3.85 -18.35 11.36
C ASP A 436 5.20 -18.52 10.63
N PHE A 437 6.18 -17.75 11.06
CA PHE A 437 7.57 -17.86 10.64
C PHE A 437 8.51 -17.56 11.82
N PRO A 438 9.69 -18.19 11.86
CA PRO A 438 10.63 -18.00 12.97
C PRO A 438 11.31 -16.63 12.90
N ILE A 439 11.61 -16.06 14.06
CA ILE A 439 12.50 -14.90 14.22
C ILE A 439 13.66 -15.25 15.16
N GLY A 440 14.69 -14.43 15.23
CA GLY A 440 15.81 -14.68 16.14
C GLY A 440 15.37 -14.67 17.62
N ASN A 441 15.79 -15.68 18.39
CA ASN A 441 15.55 -15.72 19.84
C ASN A 441 16.19 -14.53 20.58
N GLU A 442 17.30 -14.01 20.06
CA GLU A 442 17.98 -12.84 20.63
C GLU A 442 17.69 -11.59 19.80
N SER A 443 16.48 -11.46 19.27
CA SER A 443 16.15 -10.38 18.34
C SER A 443 14.76 -9.78 18.56
N SER A 444 14.63 -8.49 18.24
CA SER A 444 13.36 -7.78 18.15
C SER A 444 13.13 -7.22 16.76
N ALA A 445 11.87 -7.13 16.37
CA ALA A 445 11.48 -6.49 15.12
C ALA A 445 11.07 -5.04 15.36
N GLN A 446 11.62 -4.15 14.54
CA GLN A 446 11.36 -2.72 14.55
C GLN A 446 11.00 -2.29 13.13
N LEU A 447 10.29 -1.16 13.00
CA LEU A 447 9.98 -0.54 11.70
C LEU A 447 9.37 -1.51 10.69
N ALA A 448 8.51 -2.43 11.15
CA ALA A 448 7.91 -3.44 10.30
C ALA A 448 6.99 -2.79 9.26
N GLN A 449 7.11 -3.22 8.02
CA GLN A 449 6.24 -2.82 6.91
C GLN A 449 5.74 -4.07 6.19
N VAL A 450 4.44 -4.12 5.98
CA VAL A 450 3.77 -5.19 5.23
C VAL A 450 3.00 -4.58 4.08
N GLY A 451 3.15 -5.16 2.90
CA GLY A 451 2.43 -4.73 1.72
C GLY A 451 0.91 -4.90 1.86
N PRO A 452 0.11 -4.14 1.10
CA PRO A 452 -1.35 -4.23 1.11
C PRO A 452 -1.92 -5.64 0.96
N LEU A 453 -1.30 -6.46 0.10
CA LEU A 453 -1.74 -7.83 -0.16
C LEU A 453 -1.06 -8.83 0.79
N GLY A 454 -0.09 -8.41 1.60
CA GLY A 454 0.67 -9.28 2.49
C GLY A 454 1.45 -10.38 1.78
N VAL A 455 1.83 -10.19 0.52
CA VAL A 455 2.72 -11.07 -0.25
C VAL A 455 4.20 -10.79 0.11
N ARG A 456 4.53 -9.55 0.49
CA ARG A 456 5.87 -9.11 0.85
C ARG A 456 5.85 -8.16 2.03
N GLY A 457 6.98 -8.09 2.71
CA GLY A 457 7.25 -7.07 3.71
C GLY A 457 8.67 -7.15 4.22
N VAL A 458 9.00 -6.21 5.08
CA VAL A 458 10.35 -5.95 5.58
C VAL A 458 10.28 -5.44 7.01
N TRP A 459 11.35 -5.61 7.77
CA TRP A 459 11.51 -5.00 9.09
C TRP A 459 12.99 -4.84 9.40
N LEU A 460 13.29 -3.95 10.34
CA LEU A 460 14.60 -3.84 10.95
C LEU A 460 14.66 -4.80 12.13
N GLU A 461 15.54 -5.79 12.09
CA GLU A 461 15.74 -6.71 13.20
C GLU A 461 16.92 -6.25 14.04
N HIS A 462 16.69 -5.99 15.33
CA HIS A 462 17.71 -5.61 16.30
C HIS A 462 18.10 -6.82 17.15
N ASN A 463 19.37 -7.20 17.10
CA ASN A 463 19.90 -8.29 17.90
C ASN A 463 20.39 -7.77 19.27
N TRP A 464 19.78 -8.22 20.36
CA TRP A 464 20.03 -7.69 21.70
C TRP A 464 21.41 -8.08 22.27
N GLU A 465 21.99 -9.19 21.82
CA GLU A 465 23.30 -9.67 22.28
C GLU A 465 24.43 -8.87 21.64
N THR A 466 24.34 -8.65 20.34
CA THR A 466 25.38 -7.99 19.52
C THR A 466 25.16 -6.49 19.34
N GLN A 467 23.95 -6.00 19.62
CA GLN A 467 23.49 -4.64 19.35
C GLN A 467 23.53 -4.26 17.85
N LEU A 468 23.63 -5.25 16.96
CA LEU A 468 23.64 -5.05 15.52
C LEU A 468 22.23 -5.19 14.94
N ASN A 469 21.94 -4.33 13.98
CA ASN A 469 20.72 -4.34 13.19
C ASN A 469 20.97 -5.01 11.84
N ARG A 470 19.95 -5.67 11.33
CA ARG A 470 19.91 -6.16 9.95
C ARG A 470 18.53 -5.93 9.36
N VAL A 471 18.43 -5.79 8.04
CA VAL A 471 17.12 -5.66 7.38
C VAL A 471 16.65 -7.05 6.99
N MET A 472 15.47 -7.40 7.42
CA MET A 472 14.82 -8.66 7.12
C MET A 472 13.73 -8.46 6.08
N LYS A 473 13.38 -9.53 5.38
CA LYS A 473 12.27 -9.59 4.44
C LYS A 473 11.40 -10.80 4.72
N PHE A 474 10.14 -10.74 4.31
CA PHE A 474 9.31 -11.91 4.12
C PHE A 474 8.75 -11.97 2.70
N ALA A 475 8.44 -13.20 2.26
CA ALA A 475 7.73 -13.51 1.03
C ALA A 475 6.67 -14.57 1.33
N TYR A 476 5.41 -14.26 1.08
CA TYR A 476 4.29 -15.19 1.18
C TYR A 476 3.85 -15.63 -0.22
N ASP A 477 3.68 -16.92 -0.45
CA ASP A 477 3.13 -17.46 -1.69
C ASP A 477 1.65 -17.82 -1.47
N PRO A 478 0.69 -17.08 -2.07
CA PRO A 478 -0.72 -17.39 -1.91
C PRO A 478 -1.15 -18.73 -2.50
N GLN A 479 -0.42 -19.27 -3.49
CA GLN A 479 -0.75 -20.55 -4.11
C GLN A 479 -0.33 -21.72 -3.21
N THR A 480 0.89 -21.69 -2.69
CA THR A 480 1.40 -22.76 -1.81
C THR A 480 1.09 -22.53 -0.33
N ARG A 481 0.60 -21.33 0.03
CA ARG A 481 0.38 -20.85 1.41
C ARG A 481 1.63 -20.96 2.27
N THR A 482 2.80 -20.78 1.66
CA THR A 482 4.09 -20.80 2.34
C THR A 482 4.59 -19.38 2.57
N ALA A 483 5.11 -19.11 3.77
CA ALA A 483 5.85 -17.89 4.07
C ALA A 483 7.33 -18.25 4.19
N GLN A 484 8.18 -17.38 3.65
CA GLN A 484 9.62 -17.45 3.79
C GLN A 484 10.11 -16.12 4.33
N ALA A 485 10.73 -16.16 5.51
CA ALA A 485 11.44 -15.03 6.09
C ALA A 485 12.96 -15.22 5.86
N GLY A 486 13.68 -14.12 5.68
CA GLY A 486 15.14 -14.17 5.50
C GLY A 486 15.78 -12.81 5.60
N VAL A 487 17.11 -12.81 5.64
CA VAL A 487 17.90 -11.58 5.65
C VAL A 487 17.79 -10.93 4.26
N LEU A 488 17.40 -9.65 4.22
CA LEU A 488 17.48 -8.81 3.02
C LEU A 488 18.85 -8.16 2.94
N PHE A 489 19.29 -7.53 4.03
CA PHE A 489 20.64 -6.96 4.19
C PHE A 489 21.26 -7.46 5.50
N PRO A 490 22.49 -8.00 5.46
CA PRO A 490 23.23 -8.33 6.68
C PRO A 490 23.58 -7.03 7.44
N HIS A 491 24.18 -7.17 8.63
CA HIS A 491 24.61 -6.03 9.45
C HIS A 491 25.68 -5.15 8.75
N ASP A 492 26.55 -5.76 7.95
CA ASP A 492 27.57 -5.06 7.15
C ASP A 492 27.36 -5.33 5.65
N PRO A 493 26.37 -4.68 5.01
CA PRO A 493 26.16 -4.82 3.58
C PRO A 493 27.20 -4.02 2.77
N GLU A 494 27.45 -4.40 1.52
CA GLU A 494 28.24 -3.61 0.56
C GLU A 494 27.43 -2.41 0.02
N LEU A 495 26.91 -1.58 0.93
CA LEU A 495 26.08 -0.40 0.64
C LEU A 495 26.70 0.83 1.32
N PRO A 496 26.36 2.05 0.88
CA PRO A 496 26.90 3.29 1.47
C PRO A 496 26.37 3.60 2.88
N PHE A 497 25.69 2.65 3.52
CA PHE A 497 25.12 2.76 4.85
C PHE A 497 25.13 1.40 5.54
N THR A 498 25.01 1.42 6.87
CA THR A 498 24.78 0.21 7.68
C THR A 498 23.32 0.22 8.19
N PRO A 499 22.66 -0.94 8.34
CA PRO A 499 21.32 -1.00 8.94
C PRO A 499 21.28 -0.44 10.38
N ASN A 500 22.42 -0.37 11.08
CA ASN A 500 22.52 0.31 12.38
C ASN A 500 22.17 1.80 12.31
N MET A 501 22.38 2.43 11.15
CA MET A 501 22.03 3.83 10.93
C MET A 501 20.56 4.05 10.56
N CYS A 502 19.80 3.00 10.30
CA CYS A 502 18.41 3.10 9.86
C CYS A 502 17.52 3.58 11.02
N HIS A 503 16.85 4.71 10.80
CA HIS A 503 15.91 5.32 11.74
C HIS A 503 14.45 5.13 11.30
N SER A 504 14.18 5.22 9.99
CA SER A 504 12.85 5.07 9.42
C SER A 504 12.88 4.23 8.15
N LEU A 505 11.75 3.61 7.85
CA LEU A 505 11.61 2.66 6.74
C LEU A 505 10.24 2.83 6.08
N ALA A 506 10.22 2.84 4.75
CA ALA A 506 8.99 2.70 3.96
C ALA A 506 9.16 1.63 2.88
N PHE A 507 8.09 0.90 2.58
CA PHE A 507 8.12 -0.21 1.64
C PHE A 507 6.87 -0.21 0.76
N ASP A 508 7.06 -0.38 -0.55
CA ASP A 508 5.99 -0.62 -1.51
C ASP A 508 6.14 -2.03 -2.09
N GLU A 509 5.20 -2.90 -1.77
CA GLU A 509 5.23 -4.32 -2.14
C GLU A 509 5.12 -4.56 -3.65
N THR A 510 4.45 -3.65 -4.34
CA THR A 510 4.06 -3.79 -5.75
C THR A 510 5.23 -3.49 -6.69
N THR A 511 5.94 -2.39 -6.43
CA THR A 511 7.19 -2.03 -7.11
C THR A 511 8.39 -2.74 -6.54
N GLY A 512 8.30 -3.20 -5.29
CA GLY A 512 9.41 -3.77 -4.54
C GLY A 512 10.34 -2.71 -3.97
N ARG A 513 10.02 -1.42 -4.06
CA ARG A 513 10.89 -0.34 -3.60
C ARG A 513 10.94 -0.28 -2.08
N LEU A 514 12.14 -0.06 -1.57
CA LEU A 514 12.42 0.11 -0.15
C LEU A 514 13.13 1.45 0.06
N CYS A 515 12.58 2.29 0.94
CA CYS A 515 13.26 3.50 1.38
C CYS A 515 13.78 3.32 2.79
N LEU A 516 15.04 3.72 3.01
CA LEU A 516 15.70 3.70 4.31
C LEU A 516 16.15 5.12 4.65
N GLY A 517 15.62 5.66 5.75
CA GLY A 517 16.00 6.96 6.30
C GLY A 517 17.01 6.78 7.42
N MET A 518 18.14 7.47 7.33
CA MET A 518 19.28 7.31 8.22
C MET A 518 19.29 8.38 9.32
N TYR A 519 19.96 8.11 10.44
CA TYR A 519 20.17 9.08 11.53
C TYR A 519 20.92 10.35 11.12
N ASP A 520 21.68 10.31 10.03
CA ASP A 520 22.44 11.46 9.51
C ASP A 520 21.62 12.37 8.59
N GLY A 521 20.34 12.04 8.31
CA GLY A 521 19.48 12.78 7.40
C GLY A 521 19.39 12.18 6.00
N ASN A 522 20.27 11.25 5.64
CA ASN A 522 20.27 10.66 4.31
C ASN A 522 19.07 9.73 4.12
N VAL A 523 18.51 9.74 2.91
CA VAL A 523 17.46 8.79 2.51
C VAL A 523 17.92 8.05 1.28
N TYR A 524 17.87 6.72 1.32
CA TYR A 524 18.21 5.85 0.20
C TYR A 524 16.99 5.12 -0.31
N VAL A 525 16.78 5.14 -1.62
CA VAL A 525 15.76 4.34 -2.33
C VAL A 525 16.45 3.16 -2.99
N LEU A 526 15.96 1.96 -2.70
CA LEU A 526 16.43 0.70 -3.26
C LEU A 526 15.33 0.11 -4.16
N ASP A 527 15.66 -0.19 -5.41
CA ASP A 527 14.78 -0.84 -6.38
C ASP A 527 15.26 -2.29 -6.63
N PHE A 528 14.33 -3.22 -6.75
CA PHE A 528 14.59 -4.66 -6.83
C PHE A 528 14.12 -5.30 -8.14
N VAL A 529 13.70 -4.51 -9.13
CA VAL A 529 13.23 -5.03 -10.43
C VAL A 529 14.12 -4.65 -11.60
#